data_AF-A0A3L8SFG2-F1
#
_entry.id   AF-A0A3L8SFG2-F1
#
_cell.length_a   1.000
_cell.length_b   1.000
_cell.length_c   1.000
_cell.angle_alpha   90.00
_cell.angle_beta   90.00
_cell.angle_gamma   90.00
#
_symmetry.space_group_name_H-M   'P 1'
#
loop_
_entity.id
_entity.type
_entity.pdbx_description
1 polymer ?
#
loop_
_entity_poly.entity_id
_entity_poly.type
_entity_poly.pdbx_seq_one_letter_code
_entity_poly.pdbx_strand_id
1 'polypeptide(L)'
;MNEMERHFLELLQFNINVPASVYAKYYFDLRSLADDNNLSFLLEPLSKERAQKLEAISRLCEDKYKDLSKAAMRRSFSADNLVGIRRSNAILS
;
A
#
# COMPACT_ATOMS: atom_id res chain seq x y z
N MET A 1 16.21 13.19 23.07
CA MET A 1 16.18 11.74 23.29
C MET A 1 16.06 11.52 24.78
N ASN A 2 15.05 10.78 25.21
CA ASN A 2 14.85 10.46 26.63
C ASN A 2 15.95 9.49 27.09
N GLU A 3 16.36 9.54 28.36
CA GLU A 3 17.41 8.68 28.91
C GLU A 3 17.01 7.19 28.83
N MET A 4 15.72 6.90 29.05
CA MET A 4 15.15 5.56 28.86
C MET A 4 15.28 5.05 27.42
N GLU A 5 15.01 5.92 26.43
CA GLU A 5 15.15 5.56 25.01
C GLU A 5 16.61 5.24 24.68
N ARG A 6 17.55 6.03 25.23
CA ARG A 6 18.98 5.82 25.04
C ARG A 6 19.42 4.46 25.57
N HIS A 7 19.04 4.11 26.80
CA HIS A 7 19.38 2.81 27.40
C HIS A 7 18.76 1.62 26.65
N PHE A 8 17.53 1.76 26.15
CA PHE A 8 16.89 0.69 25.41
C PHE A 8 17.61 0.39 24.09
N LEU A 9 18.04 1.43 23.37
CA LEU A 9 18.83 1.25 22.14
C LEU A 9 20.22 0.68 22.41
N GLU A 10 20.87 1.06 23.52
CA GLU A 10 22.13 0.45 23.95
C GLU A 10 21.97 -1.06 24.17
N LEU A 11 20.89 -1.49 24.83
CA LEU A 11 20.60 -2.92 25.03
C LEU A 11 20.36 -3.67 23.72
N LEU A 12 19.68 -3.02 22.76
CA LEU A 12 19.50 -3.56 21.40
C LEU A 12 20.78 -3.53 20.56
N GLN A 13 21.86 -2.93 21.07
CA GLN A 13 23.09 -2.67 20.31
C GLN A 13 22.78 -1.90 19.01
N PHE A 14 21.78 -1.03 19.07
CA PHE A 14 21.23 -0.28 17.93
C PHE A 14 20.69 -1.15 16.78
N ASN A 15 20.52 -2.46 16.98
CA ASN A 15 19.92 -3.33 15.98
C ASN A 15 18.39 -3.18 15.98
N ILE A 16 17.90 -2.27 15.15
CA ILE A 16 16.48 -2.01 14.94
C ILE A 16 15.91 -2.74 13.72
N ASN A 17 16.73 -3.57 13.05
CA ASN A 17 16.32 -4.25 11.84
C ASN A 17 15.40 -5.42 12.20
N VAL A 18 14.14 -5.32 11.79
CA VAL A 18 13.14 -6.36 11.97
C VAL A 18 12.63 -6.79 10.60
N PRO A 19 12.66 -8.09 10.25
CA PRO A 19 12.05 -8.57 9.02
C PRO A 19 10.56 -8.21 8.97
N ALA A 20 10.05 -7.88 7.79
CA ALA A 20 8.67 -7.45 7.61
C ALA A 20 7.65 -8.48 8.16
N SER A 21 7.92 -9.77 8.03
CA SER A 21 7.07 -10.84 8.57
C SER A 21 7.00 -10.85 10.10
N VAL A 22 8.13 -10.61 10.76
CA VAL A 22 8.25 -10.54 12.22
C VAL A 22 7.53 -9.30 12.73
N TYR A 23 7.76 -8.16 12.07
CA TYR A 23 7.04 -6.92 12.37
C TYR A 23 5.52 -7.11 12.24
N ALA A 24 5.06 -7.69 11.13
CA ALA A 24 3.64 -7.92 10.89
C ALA A 24 3.00 -8.80 11.97
N LYS A 25 3.67 -9.91 12.34
CA LYS A 25 3.19 -10.81 13.40
C LYS A 25 2.97 -10.03 14.71
N TYR A 26 3.99 -9.35 15.21
CA TYR A 26 3.89 -8.63 16.47
C TYR A 26 2.95 -7.42 16.40
N TYR A 27 2.83 -6.77 15.24
CA TYR A 27 1.85 -5.71 15.04
C TYR A 27 0.43 -6.21 15.22
N PHE A 28 0.07 -7.35 14.61
CA PHE A 28 -1.26 -7.94 14.75
C PHE A 28 -1.50 -8.44 16.18
N ASP A 29 -0.52 -9.09 16.80
CA ASP A 29 -0.62 -9.55 18.19
C ASP A 29 -0.90 -8.36 19.13
N LEU A 30 -0.16 -7.26 19.01
CA LEU A 30 -0.36 -6.04 19.79
C LEU A 30 -1.71 -5.39 19.50
N ARG A 31 -2.19 -5.43 18.25
CA ARG A 31 -3.50 -4.87 17.89
C ARG A 31 -4.63 -5.65 18.55
N SER A 32 -4.60 -6.99 18.48
CA SER A 32 -5.58 -7.83 19.18
C SER A 32 -5.56 -7.59 20.68
N LEU A 33 -4.38 -7.50 21.29
CA LEU A 33 -4.23 -7.23 22.72
C LEU A 33 -4.79 -5.85 23.11
N ALA A 34 -4.60 -4.83 22.27
CA ALA A 34 -5.18 -3.50 22.49
C ALA A 34 -6.71 -3.48 22.34
N ASP A 35 -7.24 -4.20 21.35
CA ASP A 35 -8.68 -4.35 21.13
C ASP A 35 -9.35 -5.04 22.34
N ASP A 36 -8.74 -6.10 22.87
CA ASP A 36 -9.19 -6.80 24.10
C ASP A 36 -9.20 -5.88 25.34
N ASN A 37 -8.30 -4.90 25.39
CA ASN A 37 -8.16 -3.97 26.51
C ASN A 37 -8.91 -2.64 26.29
N ASN A 38 -9.71 -2.49 25.23
CA ASN A 38 -10.36 -1.23 24.83
C ASN A 38 -9.37 -0.06 24.65
N LEU A 39 -8.09 -0.38 24.41
CA LEU A 39 -7.04 0.57 24.05
C LEU A 39 -6.92 0.73 22.53
N SER A 40 -7.84 0.10 21.79
CA SER A 40 -7.89 0.13 20.33
C SER A 40 -7.78 1.58 19.85
N PHE A 41 -6.75 1.87 19.08
CA PHE A 41 -6.63 3.16 18.41
C PHE A 41 -7.92 3.38 17.60
N LEU A 42 -8.61 4.49 17.84
CA LEU A 42 -9.75 4.93 17.06
C LEU A 42 -9.24 5.29 15.66
N LEU A 43 -9.04 4.28 14.81
CA LEU A 43 -9.01 4.48 13.38
C LEU A 43 -10.44 4.87 13.03
N GLU A 44 -10.68 6.17 12.99
CA GLU A 44 -11.97 6.70 12.58
C GLU A 44 -12.32 6.07 11.22
N PRO A 45 -13.49 5.40 11.11
CA PRO A 45 -13.90 4.79 9.86
C PRO A 45 -13.78 5.80 8.73
N LEU A 46 -13.31 5.36 7.56
CA LEU A 46 -13.13 6.26 6.43
C LEU A 46 -14.47 6.94 6.10
N SER A 47 -14.54 8.25 6.33
CA SER A 47 -15.76 9.00 6.04
C SER A 47 -16.07 8.95 4.53
N LYS A 48 -17.35 9.00 4.18
CA LYS A 48 -17.78 8.97 2.77
C LYS A 48 -17.12 10.09 1.96
N GLU A 49 -16.99 11.27 2.54
CA GLU A 49 -16.33 12.43 1.92
C GLU A 49 -14.84 12.16 1.69
N ARG A 50 -14.14 11.61 2.68
CA ARG A 50 -12.71 11.27 2.55
C ARG A 50 -12.49 10.16 1.52
N ALA A 51 -13.38 9.18 1.45
CA ALA A 51 -13.37 8.13 0.43
C ALA A 51 -13.53 8.70 -0.98
N GLN A 52 -14.53 9.57 -1.19
CA GLN A 52 -14.77 10.22 -2.49
C GLN A 52 -13.58 11.08 -2.93
N LYS A 53 -12.99 11.84 -2.01
CA LYS A 53 -11.80 12.65 -2.30
C LYS A 53 -10.62 11.78 -2.74
N LEU A 54 -10.39 10.65 -2.06
CA LEU A 54 -9.34 9.70 -2.43
C LEU A 54 -9.58 9.07 -3.82
N GLU A 55 -10.83 8.73 -4.12
CA GLU A 55 -11.21 8.17 -5.42
C GLU A 55 -10.98 9.18 -6.55
N ALA A 56 -11.37 10.44 -6.36
CA ALA A 56 -11.13 11.51 -7.32
C ALA A 56 -9.63 11.70 -7.61
N ILE A 57 -8.79 11.68 -6.57
CA ILE A 57 -7.33 11.76 -6.71
C ILE A 57 -6.78 10.55 -7.49
N SER A 58 -7.23 9.33 -7.16
CA SER A 58 -6.80 8.11 -7.84
C SER A 58 -7.12 8.15 -9.33
N ARG A 59 -8.35 8.54 -9.69
CA ARG A 59 -8.79 8.67 -11.10
C ARG A 59 -7.92 9.66 -11.87
N LEU A 60 -7.64 10.83 -11.29
CA LEU A 60 -6.75 11.83 -11.91
C LEU A 60 -5.32 11.31 -12.13
N CYS A 61 -4.80 10.50 -11.20
CA CYS A 61 -3.51 9.86 -11.36
C CYS A 61 -3.53 8.83 -12.49
N GLU A 62 -4.52 7.94 -12.52
CA GLU A 62 -4.68 6.94 -13.59
C GLU A 62 -4.75 7.58 -14.98
N ASP A 63 -5.52 8.67 -15.12
CA ASP A 63 -5.68 9.35 -16.40
C ASP A 63 -4.34 9.91 -16.91
N LYS A 64 -3.52 10.50 -16.01
CA LYS A 64 -2.16 10.93 -16.35
C LYS A 64 -1.27 9.78 -16.81
N TYR A 65 -1.35 8.62 -16.15
CA TYR A 65 -0.58 7.45 -16.57
C TYR A 65 -1.10 6.85 -17.88
N LYS A 66 -2.42 6.87 -18.13
CA LYS A 66 -3.02 6.45 -19.40
C LYS A 66 -2.56 7.36 -20.53
N ASP A 67 -2.56 8.67 -20.35
CA ASP A 67 -2.11 9.62 -21.39
C ASP A 67 -0.62 9.46 -21.71
N LEU A 68 0.22 9.28 -20.69
CA LEU A 68 1.65 8.97 -20.89
C LEU A 68 1.84 7.62 -21.58
N SER A 69 1.09 6.58 -21.21
CA SER A 69 1.14 5.26 -21.85
C SER A 69 0.67 5.32 -23.31
N LYS A 70 -0.34 6.14 -23.61
CA LYS A 70 -0.90 6.32 -24.95
C LYS A 70 0.04 7.14 -25.84
N ALA A 71 0.72 8.14 -25.28
CA ALA A 71 1.77 8.88 -25.95
C ALA A 71 3.02 8.01 -26.21
N ALA A 72 3.38 7.13 -25.28
CA ALA A 72 4.45 6.14 -25.46
C ALA A 72 4.08 5.09 -26.52
N MET A 73 2.86 4.55 -26.48
CA MET A 73 2.34 3.59 -27.46
C MET A 73 2.29 4.18 -28.88
N ARG A 74 1.91 5.46 -29.03
CA ARG A 74 1.99 6.17 -30.32
C ARG A 74 3.41 6.28 -30.88
N ARG A 75 4.44 6.27 -30.03
CA ARG A 75 5.85 6.31 -30.46
C ARG A 75 6.40 4.92 -30.80
N SER A 76 5.70 3.83 -30.48
CA SER A 76 6.16 2.45 -30.65
C SER A 76 5.33 1.62 -31.65
N PHE A 77 4.78 2.23 -32.70
CA PHE A 77 4.21 1.46 -33.82
C PHE A 77 5.32 1.11 -34.83
N SER A 78 6.04 0.02 -34.56
CA SER A 78 6.76 -0.70 -35.61
C SER A 78 5.78 -1.64 -36.30
N ALA A 79 5.84 -1.67 -37.63
CA ALA A 79 4.95 -2.45 -38.46
C ALA A 79 5.13 -3.95 -38.20
N ASP A 80 4.13 -4.58 -37.58
CA ASP A 80 3.79 -5.97 -37.88
C ASP A 80 2.32 -6.23 -37.52
N ASN A 81 1.48 -6.08 -38.55
CA ASN A 81 0.12 -6.60 -38.56
C ASN A 81 0.20 -8.13 -38.59
N LEU A 82 0.14 -8.82 -37.46
CA LEU A 82 -0.26 -10.23 -37.43
C LEU A 82 -0.75 -10.66 -36.04
N VAL A 83 -2.02 -11.09 -36.02
CA VAL A 83 -2.64 -12.02 -35.06
C VAL A 83 -3.17 -11.43 -33.73
N GLY A 84 -4.48 -11.16 -33.74
CA GLY A 84 -5.43 -11.80 -32.81
C GLY A 84 -5.45 -11.30 -31.37
N ILE A 85 -6.34 -10.34 -31.09
CA ILE A 85 -6.81 -10.00 -29.74
C ILE A 85 -7.42 -11.25 -29.09
N ARG A 86 -6.64 -11.99 -28.28
CA ARG A 86 -7.20 -12.96 -27.32
C ARG A 86 -7.51 -12.22 -26.02
N ARG A 87 -8.81 -11.95 -25.80
CA ARG A 87 -9.31 -11.61 -24.47
C ARG A 87 -9.49 -12.91 -23.68
N SER A 88 -8.60 -13.16 -22.73
CA SER A 88 -8.77 -14.21 -21.73
C SER A 88 -9.69 -13.67 -20.63
N ASN A 89 -10.84 -14.33 -20.40
CA ASN A 89 -11.73 -13.99 -19.29
C ASN A 89 -11.20 -14.66 -18.02
N ALA A 90 -10.98 -13.89 -16.95
CA ALA A 90 -10.68 -14.43 -15.64
C ALA A 90 -11.98 -14.84 -14.92
N ILE A 91 -12.01 -16.05 -14.37
CA ILE A 91 -13.07 -16.52 -13.47
C ILE A 91 -12.62 -16.20 -12.05
N LEU A 92 -13.42 -15.41 -11.33
CA LEU A 92 -13.24 -15.18 -9.89
C LEU A 92 -14.07 -16.23 -9.14
N SER A 93 -13.39 -17.02 -8.29
CA SER A 93 -14.00 -17.90 -7.27
C SER A 93 -14.06 -17.18 -5.94
#